data_AF-A0A916M9L6-F1
#
_entry.id   AF-A0A916M9L6-F1
#
_cell.length_a   1.000
_cell.length_b   1.000
_cell.length_c   1.000
_cell.angle_alpha   90.00
_cell.angle_beta   90.00
_cell.angle_gamma   90.00
#
_symmetry.space_group_name_H-M   'P 1'
#
loop_
_entity.id
_entity.type
_entity.pdbx_description
1 polymer ?
#
loop_
_entity_poly.entity_id
_entity_poly.type
_entity_poly.pdbx_seq_one_letter_code
_entity_poly.pdbx_strand_id
1 'polypeptide(L)'
;MAGAPEWTPIPAGAEAEVVLKDGRRLTGLIVEHTRERVVLSINGISTALTMDGVSKVSKLPTVDERYKMFRDATDGEDVAGLIRLSKWLREKGRLDFALWEVDRALIVEPQNPSAKELRVQILAQQKVNDANRPKPGPDQPGTVPVEPAKPVFPLLTPEQINLMRVYEIDLKDPPKLIIARDVVARFLDKYAGRNVEGLGSVPVTPEARELFLRQRPADTLAWMFAVRAREFYPEVQVRENPRAMRTFVRDIHALWLTNTCATTRCHGGEDAGRLWLTNHRPGNDASAYTNFLILERFKTAEGLGLIDYDQPERSPLLDFALPRDLALFKHPEVAGLNKGKWRPAFSGRDDPHYQRAIDWVRSMYRPRTGYPIEYTPPKPRAEQPLPAPEGGR
;
A
#
# COMPACT_ATOMS: atom_id res chain seq x y z
N MET A 1 -24.80 14.47 42.55
CA MET A 1 -25.25 13.22 41.91
C MET A 1 -24.16 12.83 40.93
N ALA A 2 -23.41 11.77 41.21
CA ALA A 2 -22.39 11.27 40.28
C ALA A 2 -23.10 10.63 39.08
N GLY A 3 -22.81 11.12 37.87
CA GLY A 3 -23.36 10.59 36.64
C GLY A 3 -23.00 9.11 36.50
N ALA A 4 -23.96 8.27 36.11
CA ALA A 4 -23.68 6.87 35.80
C ALA A 4 -22.58 6.80 34.73
N PRO A 5 -21.60 5.89 34.86
CA PRO A 5 -20.52 5.76 33.89
C PRO A 5 -21.10 5.51 32.50
N GLU A 6 -20.55 6.22 31.51
CA GLU A 6 -20.98 6.15 30.12
C GLU A 6 -20.79 4.72 29.60
N TRP A 7 -21.90 4.02 29.38
CA TRP A 7 -21.88 2.67 28.81
C TRP A 7 -21.34 2.76 27.38
N THR A 8 -20.17 2.17 27.15
CA THR A 8 -19.52 2.14 25.84
C THR A 8 -19.58 0.72 25.28
N PRO A 9 -20.27 0.48 24.14
CA PRO A 9 -20.28 -0.82 23.50
C PRO A 9 -18.90 -1.16 22.95
N ILE A 10 -18.56 -2.45 23.00
CA ILE A 10 -17.41 -2.97 22.28
C ILE A 10 -17.86 -3.20 20.83
N PRO A 11 -17.13 -2.67 19.82
CA PRO A 11 -17.53 -2.79 18.42
C PRO A 11 -17.52 -4.25 17.95
N ALA A 12 -18.40 -4.55 16.98
CA ALA A 12 -18.43 -5.85 16.32
C ALA A 12 -17.07 -6.18 15.65
N GLY A 13 -16.70 -7.45 15.69
CA GLY A 13 -15.42 -7.99 15.22
C GLY A 13 -14.24 -7.80 16.19
N ALA A 14 -14.41 -7.13 17.32
CA ALA A 14 -13.38 -7.10 18.36
C ALA A 14 -13.36 -8.42 19.14
N GLU A 15 -12.18 -8.97 19.42
CA GLU A 15 -12.03 -10.10 20.35
C GLU A 15 -12.27 -9.61 21.79
N ALA A 16 -13.12 -10.31 22.54
CA ALA A 16 -13.47 -9.93 23.90
C ALA A 16 -13.53 -11.16 24.82
N GLU A 17 -13.24 -10.92 26.09
CA GLU A 17 -13.48 -11.86 27.18
C GLU A 17 -14.76 -11.43 27.91
N VAL A 18 -15.73 -12.35 27.97
CA VAL A 18 -16.93 -12.22 28.80
C VAL A 18 -16.76 -13.10 30.04
N VAL A 19 -16.83 -12.49 31.21
CA VAL A 19 -16.83 -13.17 32.51
C VAL A 19 -18.28 -13.24 32.99
N LEU A 20 -18.80 -14.44 33.18
CA LEU A 20 -20.14 -14.69 33.71
C LEU A 20 -20.14 -14.58 35.24
N LYS A 21 -21.32 -14.32 35.84
CA LYS A 21 -21.47 -14.23 37.29
C LYS A 21 -21.16 -15.54 38.03
N ASP A 22 -21.23 -16.67 37.34
CA ASP A 22 -20.84 -17.99 37.85
C ASP A 22 -19.32 -18.25 37.77
N GLY A 23 -18.54 -17.27 37.31
CA GLY A 23 -17.08 -17.36 37.20
C GLY A 23 -16.57 -17.94 35.88
N ARG A 24 -17.44 -18.46 34.99
CA ARG A 24 -17.02 -18.93 33.67
C ARG A 24 -16.54 -17.78 32.79
N ARG A 25 -15.54 -18.07 31.96
CA ARG A 25 -14.95 -17.11 31.01
C ARG A 25 -15.16 -17.61 29.59
N LEU A 26 -15.68 -16.73 28.74
CA LEU A 26 -15.90 -16.99 27.33
C LEU A 26 -15.09 -16.01 26.52
N THR A 27 -14.33 -16.50 25.54
CA THR A 27 -13.55 -15.64 24.62
C THR A 27 -14.06 -15.87 23.21
N GLY A 28 -14.34 -14.78 22.50
CA GLY A 28 -14.82 -14.83 21.12
C GLY A 28 -14.83 -13.45 20.47
N LEU A 29 -15.23 -13.39 19.21
CA LEU A 29 -15.44 -12.13 18.51
C LEU A 29 -16.81 -11.57 18.87
N ILE A 30 -16.88 -10.28 19.21
CA ILE A 30 -18.16 -9.60 19.42
C ILE A 30 -18.90 -9.57 18.09
N VAL A 31 -20.10 -10.15 18.06
CA VAL A 31 -21.06 -10.00 16.96
C VAL A 31 -21.98 -8.81 17.27
N GLU A 32 -22.36 -8.69 18.54
CA GLU A 32 -23.25 -7.63 19.02
C GLU A 32 -22.95 -7.36 20.51
N HIS A 33 -22.95 -6.09 20.92
CA HIS A 33 -22.84 -5.72 22.34
C HIS A 33 -23.78 -4.54 22.61
N THR A 34 -24.90 -4.83 23.27
CA THR A 34 -25.89 -3.86 23.71
C THR A 34 -25.98 -3.84 25.23
N ARG A 35 -26.81 -2.94 25.78
CA ARG A 35 -27.06 -2.88 27.23
C ARG A 35 -27.77 -4.13 27.77
N GLU A 36 -28.45 -4.87 26.90
CA GLU A 36 -29.30 -6.00 27.27
C GLU A 36 -28.61 -7.35 27.01
N ARG A 37 -27.74 -7.41 26.00
CA ARG A 37 -27.06 -8.65 25.63
C ARG A 37 -25.68 -8.43 25.02
N VAL A 38 -24.85 -9.47 25.11
CA VAL A 38 -23.63 -9.62 24.33
C VAL A 38 -23.70 -10.92 23.54
N VAL A 39 -23.38 -10.85 22.25
CA VAL A 39 -23.33 -12.00 21.35
C VAL A 39 -21.87 -12.20 20.94
N LEU A 40 -21.32 -13.37 21.27
CA LEU A 40 -19.97 -13.77 20.87
C LEU A 40 -20.04 -14.81 19.75
N SER A 41 -19.15 -14.70 18.76
CA SER A 41 -18.81 -15.81 17.86
C SER A 41 -17.62 -16.57 18.45
N ILE A 42 -17.87 -17.81 18.87
CA ILE A 42 -16.88 -18.72 19.46
C ILE A 42 -16.72 -19.88 18.50
N ASN A 43 -15.57 -20.00 17.84
CA ASN A 43 -15.32 -21.02 16.81
C ASN A 43 -16.40 -21.06 15.70
N GLY A 44 -16.94 -19.89 15.32
CA GLY A 44 -18.00 -19.77 14.30
C GLY A 44 -19.43 -19.99 14.82
N ILE A 45 -19.61 -20.30 16.10
CA ILE A 45 -20.92 -20.48 16.73
C ILE A 45 -21.31 -19.18 17.46
N SER A 46 -22.46 -18.63 17.10
CA SER A 46 -23.02 -17.46 17.77
C SER A 46 -23.63 -17.84 19.11
N THR A 47 -23.09 -17.28 20.19
CA THR A 47 -23.51 -17.50 21.57
C THR A 47 -24.04 -16.18 22.14
N ALA A 48 -25.35 -16.09 22.37
CA ALA A 48 -26.00 -14.92 22.96
C ALA A 48 -26.07 -15.06 24.49
N LEU A 49 -25.68 -14.01 25.19
CA LEU A 49 -25.66 -13.93 26.65
C LEU A 49 -26.41 -12.67 27.08
N THR A 50 -27.32 -12.79 28.06
CA THR A 50 -27.98 -11.63 28.65
C THR A 50 -27.03 -10.92 29.61
N MET A 51 -27.05 -9.59 29.63
CA MET A 51 -26.17 -8.82 30.51
C MET A 51 -26.43 -9.08 32.00
N ASP A 52 -27.64 -9.55 32.36
CA ASP A 52 -27.97 -10.00 33.72
C ASP A 52 -27.11 -11.18 34.20
N GLY A 53 -26.67 -12.05 33.29
CA GLY A 53 -25.79 -13.19 33.59
C GLY A 53 -24.30 -12.84 33.50
N VAL A 54 -23.95 -11.65 33.03
CA VAL A 54 -22.58 -11.21 32.77
C VAL A 54 -22.06 -10.37 33.93
N SER A 55 -20.88 -10.72 34.42
CA SER A 55 -20.17 -9.93 35.43
C SER A 55 -19.27 -8.86 34.80
N LYS A 56 -18.63 -9.16 33.65
CA LYS A 56 -17.72 -8.23 32.98
C LYS A 56 -17.60 -8.59 31.50
N VAL A 57 -17.52 -7.57 30.65
CA VAL A 57 -17.06 -7.71 29.26
C VAL A 57 -15.81 -6.87 29.09
N SER A 58 -14.72 -7.49 28.65
CA SER A 58 -13.44 -6.80 28.44
C SER A 58 -12.99 -7.00 27.00
N LYS A 59 -12.69 -5.91 26.29
CA LYS A 59 -12.02 -5.98 24.99
C LYS A 59 -10.62 -6.54 25.20
N LEU A 60 -10.26 -7.58 24.45
CA LEU A 60 -8.90 -8.10 24.45
C LEU A 60 -8.03 -7.28 23.49
N PRO A 61 -6.72 -7.15 23.77
CA PRO A 61 -5.79 -6.55 22.83
C PRO A 61 -5.77 -7.35 21.53
N THR A 62 -5.56 -6.66 20.40
CA THR A 62 -5.57 -7.31 19.09
C THR A 62 -4.46 -8.36 19.00
N VAL A 63 -4.52 -9.24 18.00
CA VAL A 63 -3.43 -10.19 17.71
C VAL A 63 -2.08 -9.46 17.61
N ASP A 64 -2.03 -8.28 16.99
CA ASP A 64 -0.78 -7.53 16.83
C ASP A 64 -0.25 -6.91 18.13
N GLU A 65 -1.14 -6.46 19.03
CA GLU A 65 -0.75 -5.91 20.33
C GLU A 65 -0.24 -7.03 21.24
N ARG A 66 -0.94 -8.17 21.27
CA ARG A 66 -0.47 -9.37 21.99
C ARG A 66 0.82 -9.90 21.40
N TYR A 67 0.97 -9.87 20.07
CA TYR A 67 2.22 -10.24 19.41
C TYR A 67 3.38 -9.37 19.89
N LYS A 68 3.21 -8.05 19.91
CA LYS A 68 4.24 -7.13 20.42
C LYS A 68 4.59 -7.45 21.88
N MET A 69 3.58 -7.62 22.74
CA MET A 69 3.80 -7.98 24.15
C MET A 69 4.56 -9.30 24.30
N PHE A 70 4.17 -10.35 23.55
CA PHE A 70 4.85 -11.64 23.61
C PHE A 70 6.26 -11.54 23.06
N ARG A 71 6.47 -10.80 21.98
CA ARG A 71 7.79 -10.59 21.39
C ARG A 71 8.72 -9.81 22.32
N ASP A 72 8.23 -8.75 22.97
CA ASP A 72 9.01 -7.97 23.95
C ASP A 72 9.36 -8.81 25.18
N ALA A 73 8.51 -9.78 25.54
CA ALA A 73 8.75 -10.72 26.62
C ALA A 73 9.57 -11.96 26.20
N THR A 74 9.82 -12.17 24.92
CA THR A 74 10.53 -13.35 24.39
C THR A 74 11.95 -12.94 24.02
N ASP A 75 12.92 -13.47 24.76
CA ASP A 75 14.34 -13.26 24.45
C ASP A 75 14.64 -13.75 23.02
N GLY A 76 15.47 -12.99 22.29
CA GLY A 76 15.90 -13.36 20.96
C GLY A 76 16.76 -14.62 20.88
N GLU A 77 17.28 -15.09 22.01
CA GLU A 77 18.00 -16.36 22.14
C GLU A 77 17.14 -17.49 22.70
N ASP A 78 15.91 -17.22 23.20
CA ASP A 78 14.97 -18.26 23.64
C ASP A 78 14.30 -18.96 22.44
N VAL A 79 14.99 -19.95 21.88
CA VAL A 79 14.51 -20.77 20.75
C VAL A 79 13.15 -21.39 21.04
N ALA A 80 12.91 -21.85 22.28
CA ALA A 80 11.63 -22.46 22.64
C ALA A 80 10.51 -21.41 22.69
N GLY A 81 10.78 -20.20 23.18
CA GLY A 81 9.89 -19.05 23.16
C GLY A 81 9.53 -18.60 21.75
N LEU A 82 10.52 -18.49 20.87
CA LEU A 82 10.32 -18.13 19.46
C LEU A 82 9.45 -19.16 18.73
N ILE A 83 9.66 -20.46 18.99
CA ILE A 83 8.82 -21.53 18.44
C ILE A 83 7.38 -21.43 18.98
N ARG A 84 7.19 -21.19 20.28
CA ARG A 84 5.85 -21.01 20.87
C ARG A 84 5.12 -19.81 20.27
N LEU A 85 5.81 -18.69 20.12
CA LEU A 85 5.27 -17.46 19.52
C LEU A 85 4.89 -17.69 18.06
N SER A 86 5.74 -18.36 17.29
CA SER A 86 5.46 -18.74 15.91
C SER A 86 4.21 -19.63 15.78
N LYS A 87 4.05 -20.62 16.66
CA LYS A 87 2.84 -21.47 16.70
C LYS A 87 1.58 -20.65 16.98
N TRP A 88 1.63 -19.78 17.99
CA TRP A 88 0.51 -18.90 18.31
C TRP A 88 0.13 -17.97 17.15
N LEU A 89 1.12 -17.38 16.46
CA LEU A 89 0.88 -16.54 15.28
C LEU A 89 0.25 -17.33 14.13
N ARG A 90 0.69 -18.57 13.92
CA ARG A 90 0.12 -19.46 12.91
C ARG A 90 -1.35 -19.78 13.22
N GLU A 91 -1.68 -20.07 14.47
CA GLU A 91 -3.06 -20.28 14.93
C GLU A 91 -3.95 -19.05 14.72
N LYS A 92 -3.37 -17.85 14.87
CA LYS A 92 -4.07 -16.58 14.59
C LYS A 92 -4.05 -16.16 13.11
N GLY A 93 -3.58 -17.03 12.21
CA GLY A 93 -3.55 -16.79 10.76
C GLY A 93 -2.51 -15.76 10.30
N ARG A 94 -1.60 -15.33 11.18
CA ARG A 94 -0.49 -14.41 10.87
C ARG A 94 0.73 -15.18 10.40
N LEU A 95 0.59 -15.87 9.26
CA LEU A 95 1.63 -16.76 8.71
C LEU A 95 2.92 -16.02 8.33
N ASP A 96 2.81 -14.74 8.00
CA ASP A 96 3.92 -13.82 7.74
C ASP A 96 4.82 -13.65 8.98
N PHE A 97 4.22 -13.30 10.12
CA PHE A 97 4.95 -13.18 11.39
C PHE A 97 5.34 -14.54 11.96
N ALA A 98 4.52 -15.58 11.78
CA ALA A 98 4.85 -16.93 12.22
C ALA A 98 6.13 -17.42 11.53
N LEU A 99 6.25 -17.22 10.21
CA LEU A 99 7.44 -17.58 9.44
C LEU A 99 8.66 -16.79 9.90
N TRP A 100 8.47 -15.51 10.25
CA TRP A 100 9.53 -14.65 10.75
C TRP A 100 10.12 -15.13 12.09
N GLU A 101 9.27 -15.50 13.05
CA GLU A 101 9.74 -15.97 14.37
C GLU A 101 10.40 -17.35 14.30
N VAL A 102 9.90 -18.26 13.44
CA VAL A 102 10.54 -19.58 13.28
C VAL A 102 11.88 -19.47 12.56
N ASP A 103 12.03 -18.52 11.63
CA ASP A 103 13.32 -18.24 11.01
C ASP A 103 14.33 -17.71 12.03
N ARG A 104 13.90 -16.93 13.04
CA ARG A 104 14.78 -16.50 14.15
C ARG A 104 15.24 -17.68 14.99
N ALA A 105 14.33 -18.58 15.35
CA ALA A 105 14.68 -19.80 16.06
C ALA A 105 15.75 -20.61 15.30
N LEU A 106 15.64 -20.69 13.97
CA LEU A 106 16.60 -21.38 13.11
C LEU A 106 17.90 -20.62 12.87
N ILE A 107 17.97 -19.31 13.11
CA ILE A 107 19.24 -18.57 13.10
C ILE A 107 20.06 -18.94 14.34
N VAL A 108 19.41 -19.04 15.50
CA VAL A 108 20.06 -19.39 16.77
C VAL A 108 20.41 -20.89 16.79
N GLU A 109 19.46 -21.75 16.40
CA GLU A 109 19.66 -23.20 16.29
C GLU A 109 19.27 -23.73 14.89
N PRO A 110 20.20 -23.72 13.92
CA PRO A 110 19.93 -24.12 12.53
C PRO A 110 19.48 -25.56 12.34
N GLN A 111 19.80 -26.45 13.30
CA GLN A 111 19.45 -27.86 13.24
C GLN A 111 18.23 -28.22 14.09
N ASN A 112 17.54 -27.25 14.69
CA ASN A 112 16.38 -27.51 15.54
C ASN A 112 15.25 -28.19 14.75
N PRO A 113 14.90 -29.45 15.06
CA PRO A 113 13.95 -30.22 14.25
C PRO A 113 12.54 -29.64 14.33
N SER A 114 12.11 -29.18 15.51
CA SER A 114 10.78 -28.60 15.71
C SER A 114 10.60 -27.27 14.96
N ALA A 115 11.63 -26.43 14.90
CA ALA A 115 11.57 -25.19 14.13
C ALA A 115 11.55 -25.45 12.62
N LYS A 116 12.34 -26.41 12.12
CA LYS A 116 12.30 -26.81 10.70
C LYS A 116 10.93 -27.33 10.29
N GLU A 117 10.36 -28.21 11.11
CA GLU A 117 9.02 -28.76 10.85
C GLU A 117 7.96 -27.66 10.85
N LEU A 118 7.96 -26.79 11.86
CA LEU A 118 7.02 -25.68 11.95
C LEU A 118 7.13 -24.74 10.75
N ARG A 119 8.35 -24.45 10.28
CA ARG A 119 8.59 -23.66 9.07
C ARG A 119 7.99 -24.30 7.83
N VAL A 120 8.16 -25.62 7.65
CA VAL A 120 7.53 -26.36 6.54
C VAL A 120 6.01 -26.27 6.61
N GLN A 121 5.42 -26.45 7.80
CA GLN A 121 3.97 -26.35 7.99
C GLN A 121 3.44 -24.95 7.66
N ILE A 122 4.13 -23.89 8.09
CA ILE A 122 3.73 -22.50 7.81
C ILE A 122 3.77 -22.22 6.30
N LEU A 123 4.85 -22.62 5.62
CA LEU A 123 4.99 -22.45 4.17
C LEU A 123 3.94 -23.25 3.38
N ALA A 124 3.62 -24.47 3.81
CA ALA A 124 2.57 -25.27 3.21
C ALA A 124 1.20 -24.61 3.37
N GLN A 125 0.90 -24.08 4.57
CA GLN A 125 -0.36 -23.36 4.81
C GLN A 125 -0.47 -22.09 3.98
N GLN A 126 0.63 -21.33 3.80
CA GLN A 126 0.65 -20.16 2.92
C GLN A 126 0.28 -20.55 1.48
N LYS A 127 0.88 -21.63 0.96
CA LYS A 127 0.57 -22.14 -0.39
C LYS A 127 -0.91 -22.56 -0.54
N VAL A 128 -1.47 -23.24 0.45
CA VAL A 128 -2.90 -23.64 0.43
C VAL A 128 -3.79 -22.40 0.46
N ASN A 129 -3.48 -21.41 1.30
CA ASN A 129 -4.25 -20.17 1.38
C ASN A 129 -4.18 -19.36 0.08
N ASP A 130 -3.02 -19.32 -0.56
CA ASP A 130 -2.84 -18.65 -1.85
C ASP A 130 -3.58 -19.39 -2.98
N ALA A 131 -3.59 -20.72 -2.96
CA ALA A 131 -4.32 -21.54 -3.94
C ALA A 131 -5.84 -21.45 -3.78
N ASN A 132 -6.33 -21.34 -2.54
CA ASN A 132 -7.76 -21.21 -2.22
C ASN A 132 -8.25 -19.75 -2.28
N ARG A 133 -7.38 -18.79 -2.59
CA ARG A 133 -7.78 -17.39 -2.73
C ARG A 133 -8.69 -17.27 -3.97
N PRO A 134 -9.93 -16.76 -3.83
CA PRO A 134 -10.83 -16.62 -4.97
C PRO A 134 -10.15 -15.76 -6.03
N LYS A 135 -10.00 -16.32 -7.25
CA LYS A 135 -9.67 -15.50 -8.41
C LYS A 135 -10.84 -14.54 -8.62
N PRO A 136 -10.62 -13.23 -8.85
CA PRO A 136 -11.72 -12.31 -9.08
C PRO A 136 -12.47 -12.75 -10.35
N GLY A 137 -13.66 -13.32 -10.16
CA GLY A 137 -14.63 -13.54 -11.21
C GLY A 137 -15.45 -12.26 -11.45
N PRO A 138 -16.09 -12.12 -12.62
CA PRO A 138 -16.98 -11.00 -12.87
C PRO A 138 -18.25 -11.13 -12.02
N ASP A 139 -18.61 -10.01 -11.39
CA ASP A 139 -19.83 -9.65 -10.65
C ASP A 139 -20.89 -10.73 -10.39
N GLN A 140 -21.09 -11.03 -9.10
CA GLN A 140 -22.43 -11.24 -8.54
C GLN A 140 -22.58 -10.43 -7.25
N PRO A 141 -23.65 -9.63 -7.08
CA PRO A 141 -23.93 -8.94 -5.84
C PRO A 141 -24.56 -9.92 -4.84
N GLY A 142 -23.71 -10.49 -3.98
CA GLY A 142 -24.13 -11.23 -2.80
C GLY A 142 -23.74 -10.47 -1.54
N THR A 143 -24.74 -10.05 -0.75
CA THR A 143 -24.57 -9.45 0.57
C THR A 143 -23.98 -10.49 1.54
N VAL A 144 -22.70 -10.35 1.86
CA VAL A 144 -22.03 -11.06 2.96
C VAL A 144 -21.68 -10.02 4.03
N PRO A 145 -21.93 -10.27 5.33
CA PRO A 145 -21.62 -9.32 6.40
C PRO A 145 -20.12 -8.96 6.40
N VAL A 146 -19.85 -7.66 6.37
CA VAL A 146 -18.49 -7.10 6.31
C VAL A 146 -17.78 -7.37 7.63
N GLU A 147 -16.85 -8.32 7.65
CA GLU A 147 -15.80 -8.37 8.68
C GLU A 147 -15.04 -7.02 8.68
N PRO A 148 -14.73 -6.44 9.86
CA PRO A 148 -13.94 -5.21 9.89
C PRO A 148 -12.56 -5.47 9.28
N ALA A 149 -12.36 -4.86 8.11
CA ALA A 149 -11.18 -5.05 7.28
C ALA A 149 -9.91 -4.66 8.05
N LYS A 150 -8.88 -5.52 7.96
CA LYS A 150 -7.49 -5.17 8.29
C LYS A 150 -7.15 -3.83 7.63
N PRO A 151 -6.33 -2.95 8.24
CA PRO A 151 -5.96 -1.67 7.65
C PRO A 151 -5.42 -1.92 6.23
N VAL A 152 -6.22 -1.52 5.24
CA VAL A 152 -5.93 -1.75 3.83
C VAL A 152 -4.89 -0.72 3.44
N PHE A 153 -3.71 -1.15 2.98
CA PHE A 153 -2.76 -0.23 2.34
C PHE A 153 -3.51 0.43 1.17
N PRO A 154 -3.82 1.74 1.21
CA PRO A 154 -4.67 2.37 0.21
C PRO A 154 -3.90 2.40 -1.11
N LEU A 155 -4.38 1.65 -2.09
CA LEU A 155 -3.87 1.69 -3.45
C LEU A 155 -4.61 2.75 -4.24
N LEU A 156 -3.92 3.34 -5.22
CA LEU A 156 -4.54 4.25 -6.17
C LEU A 156 -5.65 3.56 -6.95
N THR A 157 -6.73 4.30 -7.20
CA THR A 157 -7.86 3.82 -8.01
C THR A 157 -7.49 3.80 -9.50
N PRO A 158 -8.22 3.04 -10.33
CA PRO A 158 -8.03 3.05 -11.78
C PRO A 158 -8.08 4.46 -12.40
N GLU A 159 -8.96 5.33 -11.89
CA GLU A 159 -9.13 6.70 -12.36
C GLU A 159 -7.91 7.56 -12.02
N GLN A 160 -7.38 7.42 -10.80
CA GLN A 160 -6.15 8.10 -10.38
C GLN A 160 -4.95 7.65 -11.21
N ILE A 161 -4.81 6.34 -11.45
CA ILE A 161 -3.76 5.78 -12.31
C ILE A 161 -3.89 6.31 -13.74
N ASN A 162 -5.10 6.31 -14.30
CA ASN A 162 -5.36 6.86 -15.62
C ASN A 162 -4.98 8.35 -15.70
N LEU A 163 -5.29 9.13 -14.67
CA LEU A 163 -4.89 10.54 -14.63
C LEU A 163 -3.36 10.67 -14.64
N MET A 164 -2.63 9.90 -13.83
CA MET A 164 -1.16 9.89 -13.88
C MET A 164 -0.64 9.54 -15.26
N ARG A 165 -1.25 8.57 -15.95
CA ARG A 165 -0.89 8.23 -17.34
C ARG A 165 -1.02 9.43 -18.25
N VAL A 166 -2.11 10.19 -18.18
CA VAL A 166 -2.30 11.40 -18.99
C VAL A 166 -1.17 12.40 -18.78
N TYR A 167 -0.78 12.64 -17.52
CA TYR A 167 0.32 13.56 -17.20
C TYR A 167 1.70 13.07 -17.68
N GLU A 168 1.85 11.78 -17.97
CA GLU A 168 3.10 11.17 -18.45
C GLU A 168 3.12 10.91 -19.96
N ILE A 169 2.13 11.38 -20.72
CA ILE A 169 2.11 11.20 -22.17
C ILE A 169 3.16 12.08 -22.85
N ASP A 170 4.05 11.45 -23.62
CA ASP A 170 4.81 12.10 -24.67
C ASP A 170 3.99 12.07 -25.97
N LEU A 171 3.58 13.23 -26.48
CA LEU A 171 2.79 13.35 -27.70
C LEU A 171 3.56 12.95 -28.97
N LYS A 172 4.90 12.82 -28.90
CA LYS A 172 5.72 12.30 -30.01
C LYS A 172 5.68 10.77 -30.11
N ASP A 173 5.40 10.09 -29.00
CA ASP A 173 5.24 8.63 -28.89
C ASP A 173 3.98 8.32 -28.04
N PRO A 174 2.79 8.71 -28.52
CA PRO A 174 1.59 8.65 -27.71
C PRO A 174 1.13 7.20 -27.53
N PRO A 175 0.75 6.79 -26.31
CA PRO A 175 0.10 5.50 -26.11
C PRO A 175 -1.28 5.47 -26.77
N LYS A 176 -1.84 4.28 -26.93
CA LYS A 176 -3.26 4.09 -27.28
C LYS A 176 -4.15 4.79 -26.24
N LEU A 177 -4.89 5.79 -26.71
CA LEU A 177 -5.81 6.56 -25.89
C LEU A 177 -7.14 6.80 -26.61
N ILE A 178 -8.19 6.99 -25.82
CA ILE A 178 -9.55 7.26 -26.30
C ILE A 178 -10.03 8.54 -25.64
N ILE A 179 -10.60 9.43 -26.45
CA ILE A 179 -11.32 10.62 -25.99
C ILE A 179 -12.71 10.53 -26.61
N ALA A 180 -13.75 10.47 -25.77
CA ALA A 180 -15.10 10.35 -26.26
C ALA A 180 -15.53 11.62 -27.01
N ARG A 181 -16.37 11.47 -28.04
CA ARG A 181 -16.77 12.58 -28.92
C ARG A 181 -17.46 13.71 -28.15
N ASP A 182 -18.23 13.38 -27.11
CA ASP A 182 -18.89 14.35 -26.23
C ASP A 182 -17.88 15.18 -25.41
N VAL A 183 -16.77 14.57 -24.96
CA VAL A 183 -15.67 15.25 -24.26
C VAL A 183 -15.04 16.27 -25.20
N VAL A 184 -14.78 15.87 -26.45
CA VAL A 184 -14.23 16.78 -27.47
C VAL A 184 -15.21 17.92 -27.78
N ALA A 185 -16.50 17.62 -27.89
CA ALA A 185 -17.53 18.64 -28.10
C ALA A 185 -17.56 19.68 -26.96
N ARG A 186 -17.58 19.23 -25.70
CA ARG A 186 -17.52 20.10 -24.51
C ARG A 186 -16.23 20.91 -24.44
N PHE A 187 -15.10 20.31 -24.83
CA PHE A 187 -13.83 21.03 -24.95
C PHE A 187 -13.93 22.17 -25.96
N LEU A 188 -14.45 21.88 -27.16
CA LEU A 188 -14.63 22.89 -28.21
C LEU A 188 -15.59 24.00 -27.77
N ASP A 189 -16.69 23.68 -27.06
CA ASP A 189 -17.61 24.69 -26.54
C ASP A 189 -16.93 25.61 -25.53
N LYS A 190 -16.19 25.04 -24.58
CA LYS A 190 -15.59 25.79 -23.49
C LYS A 190 -14.42 26.68 -23.94
N TYR A 191 -13.64 26.21 -24.90
CA TYR A 191 -12.42 26.87 -25.34
C TYR A 191 -12.52 27.53 -26.72
N ALA A 192 -13.73 27.60 -27.30
CA ALA A 192 -13.98 28.19 -28.63
C ALA A 192 -13.26 29.53 -28.83
N GLY A 193 -12.53 29.65 -29.94
CA GLY A 193 -11.84 30.89 -30.32
C GLY A 193 -10.55 31.18 -29.54
N ARG A 194 -10.19 30.36 -28.54
CA ARG A 194 -8.95 30.56 -27.79
C ARG A 194 -7.74 30.31 -28.69
N ASN A 195 -6.85 31.29 -28.75
CA ASN A 195 -5.60 31.17 -29.50
C ASN A 195 -4.55 30.38 -28.72
N VAL A 196 -3.85 29.52 -29.45
CA VAL A 196 -2.79 28.65 -28.96
C VAL A 196 -1.59 28.81 -29.88
N GLU A 197 -0.45 29.14 -29.30
CA GLU A 197 0.81 29.24 -30.04
C GLU A 197 1.15 27.91 -30.72
N GLY A 198 1.47 27.96 -32.01
CA GLY A 198 1.81 26.79 -32.82
C GLY A 198 0.62 25.92 -33.28
N LEU A 199 -0.59 26.09 -32.72
CA LEU A 199 -1.78 25.33 -33.11
C LEU A 199 -2.89 26.20 -33.74
N GLY A 200 -2.90 27.51 -33.49
CA GLY A 200 -3.91 28.44 -33.98
C GLY A 200 -5.07 28.62 -33.01
N SER A 201 -6.25 28.98 -33.50
CA SER A 201 -7.45 29.17 -32.67
C SER A 201 -8.26 27.89 -32.53
N VAL A 202 -8.77 27.59 -31.33
CA VAL A 202 -9.77 26.53 -31.15
C VAL A 202 -10.98 26.80 -32.05
N PRO A 203 -11.45 25.82 -32.86
CA PRO A 203 -12.51 26.02 -33.84
C PRO A 203 -13.82 26.59 -33.29
N VAL A 204 -14.39 27.54 -34.03
CA VAL A 204 -15.68 28.19 -33.69
C VAL A 204 -16.77 27.81 -34.70
N THR A 205 -16.45 27.70 -35.98
CA THR A 205 -17.45 27.44 -37.02
C THR A 205 -17.87 25.96 -37.03
N PRO A 206 -19.13 25.64 -37.40
CA PRO A 206 -19.62 24.27 -37.47
C PRO A 206 -18.73 23.35 -38.32
N GLU A 207 -18.24 23.85 -39.46
CA GLU A 207 -17.41 23.08 -40.40
C GLU A 207 -16.05 22.74 -39.79
N ALA A 208 -15.41 23.73 -39.15
CA ALA A 208 -14.11 23.53 -38.50
C ALA A 208 -14.23 22.63 -37.27
N ARG A 209 -15.34 22.70 -36.53
CA ARG A 209 -15.62 21.82 -35.39
C ARG A 209 -15.84 20.38 -35.84
N GLU A 210 -16.56 20.14 -36.92
CA GLU A 210 -16.77 18.79 -37.46
C GLU A 210 -15.44 18.16 -37.94
N LEU A 211 -14.56 18.95 -38.55
CA LEU A 211 -13.21 18.50 -38.90
C LEU A 211 -12.37 18.17 -37.65
N PHE A 212 -12.46 19.00 -36.60
CA PHE A 212 -11.77 18.76 -35.33
C PHE A 212 -12.19 17.44 -34.68
N LEU A 213 -13.49 17.14 -34.69
CA LEU A 213 -14.04 15.89 -34.11
C LEU A 213 -13.55 14.61 -34.80
N ARG A 214 -12.89 14.71 -35.96
CA ARG A 214 -12.31 13.59 -36.71
C ARG A 214 -10.80 13.44 -36.49
N GLN A 215 -10.17 14.35 -35.74
CA GLN A 215 -8.75 14.28 -35.45
C GLN A 215 -8.40 13.04 -34.63
N ARG A 216 -7.13 12.65 -34.69
CA ARG A 216 -6.65 11.56 -33.84
C ARG A 216 -6.72 12.01 -32.38
N PRO A 217 -7.00 11.11 -31.43
CA PRO A 217 -7.10 11.48 -30.02
C PRO A 217 -5.84 12.17 -29.46
N ALA A 218 -4.65 11.81 -29.92
CA ALA A 218 -3.40 12.47 -29.53
C ALA A 218 -3.32 13.92 -30.00
N ASP A 219 -3.82 14.23 -31.21
CA ASP A 219 -3.85 15.60 -31.73
C ASP A 219 -4.84 16.45 -30.90
N THR A 220 -6.01 15.89 -30.56
CA THR A 220 -6.97 16.53 -29.64
C THR A 220 -6.37 16.77 -28.24
N LEU A 221 -5.63 15.80 -27.71
CA LEU A 221 -4.96 15.93 -26.42
C LEU A 221 -3.89 17.04 -26.45
N ALA A 222 -3.18 17.22 -27.57
CA ALA A 222 -2.23 18.32 -27.74
C ALA A 222 -2.88 19.69 -27.54
N TRP A 223 -4.09 19.88 -28.10
CA TRP A 223 -4.89 21.09 -27.86
C TRP A 223 -5.27 21.24 -26.38
N MET A 224 -5.75 20.17 -25.74
CA MET A 224 -6.10 20.18 -24.32
C MET A 224 -4.91 20.57 -23.42
N PHE A 225 -3.72 20.05 -23.71
CA PHE A 225 -2.49 20.40 -23.00
C PHE A 225 -2.10 21.86 -23.19
N ALA A 226 -2.17 22.34 -24.44
CA ALA A 226 -1.74 23.69 -24.77
C ALA A 226 -2.62 24.78 -24.11
N VAL A 227 -3.93 24.55 -24.00
CA VAL A 227 -4.83 25.46 -23.27
C VAL A 227 -4.93 25.16 -21.76
N ARG A 228 -4.24 24.10 -21.30
CA ARG A 228 -4.27 23.58 -19.93
C ARG A 228 -5.69 23.20 -19.45
N ALA A 229 -6.46 22.51 -20.28
CA ALA A 229 -7.83 22.09 -19.98
C ALA A 229 -7.89 20.89 -19.03
N ARG A 230 -7.35 21.06 -17.81
CA ARG A 230 -7.15 20.01 -16.80
C ARG A 230 -8.45 19.31 -16.40
N GLU A 231 -9.58 19.97 -16.51
CA GLU A 231 -10.91 19.41 -16.22
C GLU A 231 -11.28 18.24 -17.14
N PHE A 232 -10.72 18.16 -18.34
CA PHE A 232 -10.98 17.05 -19.27
C PHE A 232 -9.98 15.91 -19.15
N TYR A 233 -8.86 16.10 -18.44
CA TYR A 233 -7.81 15.08 -18.35
C TYR A 233 -8.31 13.76 -17.72
N PRO A 234 -9.14 13.78 -16.64
CA PRO A 234 -9.70 12.54 -16.09
C PRO A 234 -10.55 11.75 -17.09
N GLU A 235 -11.07 12.39 -18.13
CA GLU A 235 -11.96 11.79 -19.14
C GLU A 235 -11.20 11.22 -20.34
N VAL A 236 -9.89 11.50 -20.44
CA VAL A 236 -9.00 10.91 -21.44
C VAL A 236 -8.62 9.51 -20.98
N GLN A 237 -9.08 8.48 -21.69
CA GLN A 237 -8.84 7.09 -21.32
C GLN A 237 -7.55 6.58 -21.96
N VAL A 238 -6.51 6.39 -21.15
CA VAL A 238 -5.21 5.88 -21.59
C VAL A 238 -5.18 4.36 -21.39
N ARG A 239 -5.23 3.62 -22.51
CA ARG A 239 -5.43 2.15 -22.52
C ARG A 239 -4.15 1.37 -22.24
N GLU A 240 -3.01 2.00 -22.44
CA GLU A 240 -1.69 1.40 -22.17
C GLU A 240 -0.80 2.41 -21.45
N ASN A 241 0.08 1.91 -20.56
CA ASN A 241 1.02 2.77 -19.85
C ASN A 241 1.90 3.56 -20.85
N PRO A 242 2.14 4.87 -20.65
CA PRO A 242 3.17 5.62 -21.39
C PRO A 242 4.55 4.98 -21.22
N ARG A 243 5.47 5.25 -22.16
CA ARG A 243 6.80 4.60 -22.20
C ARG A 243 7.52 4.62 -20.85
N ALA A 244 7.64 5.80 -20.24
CA ALA A 244 8.34 5.96 -18.97
C ALA A 244 7.70 5.13 -17.84
N MET A 245 6.37 5.12 -17.76
CA MET A 245 5.66 4.33 -16.78
C MET A 245 5.71 2.82 -17.06
N ARG A 246 5.71 2.38 -18.33
CA ARG A 246 5.98 0.97 -18.67
C ARG A 246 7.32 0.51 -18.14
N THR A 247 8.36 1.31 -18.36
CA THR A 247 9.71 1.04 -17.86
C THR A 247 9.71 1.01 -16.33
N PHE A 248 9.04 1.96 -15.66
CA PHE A 248 8.92 1.91 -14.21
C PHE A 248 8.27 0.61 -13.72
N VAL A 249 7.08 0.26 -14.20
CA VAL A 249 6.33 -0.92 -13.74
C VAL A 249 7.14 -2.19 -13.94
N ARG A 250 7.70 -2.38 -15.14
CA ARG A 250 8.36 -3.63 -15.51
C ARG A 250 9.81 -3.71 -15.04
N ASP A 251 10.59 -2.66 -15.25
CA ASP A 251 12.05 -2.73 -15.16
C ASP A 251 12.59 -2.18 -13.83
N ILE A 252 11.79 -1.39 -13.11
CA ILE A 252 12.18 -0.76 -11.84
C ILE A 252 11.42 -1.38 -10.67
N HIS A 253 10.08 -1.26 -10.69
CA HIS A 253 9.20 -1.71 -9.62
C HIS A 253 9.26 -3.23 -9.43
N ALA A 254 9.04 -3.98 -10.51
CA ALA A 254 8.99 -5.44 -10.46
C ALA A 254 10.37 -6.10 -10.32
N LEU A 255 11.43 -5.53 -10.92
CA LEU A 255 12.75 -6.17 -10.91
C LEU A 255 13.47 -5.99 -9.58
N TRP A 256 13.62 -4.77 -9.07
CA TRP A 256 14.51 -4.53 -7.92
C TRP A 256 13.86 -3.77 -6.77
N LEU A 257 12.97 -2.81 -7.03
CA LEU A 257 12.39 -1.98 -5.97
C LEU A 257 11.54 -2.83 -5.02
N THR A 258 10.66 -3.69 -5.54
CA THR A 258 9.79 -4.51 -4.68
C THR A 258 10.58 -5.60 -3.96
N ASN A 259 11.58 -6.17 -4.63
CA ASN A 259 12.33 -7.33 -4.11
C ASN A 259 13.46 -6.93 -3.14
N THR A 260 13.89 -5.67 -3.16
CA THR A 260 15.02 -5.20 -2.33
C THR A 260 14.58 -4.16 -1.32
N CYS A 261 13.78 -3.17 -1.74
CA CYS A 261 13.40 -2.03 -0.91
C CYS A 261 12.04 -2.24 -0.25
N ALA A 262 11.00 -2.56 -1.01
CA ALA A 262 9.64 -2.76 -0.49
C ALA A 262 9.42 -4.17 0.10
N THR A 263 10.45 -4.84 0.60
CA THR A 263 10.26 -6.13 1.28
C THR A 263 9.61 -5.91 2.65
N THR A 264 8.92 -6.91 3.18
CA THR A 264 8.34 -6.85 4.54
C THR A 264 9.39 -6.53 5.63
N ARG A 265 10.67 -6.81 5.37
CA ARG A 265 11.78 -6.55 6.30
C ARG A 265 12.35 -5.13 6.19
N CYS A 266 11.94 -4.37 5.18
CA CYS A 266 12.41 -3.02 4.92
C CYS A 266 11.20 -2.09 4.79
N HIS A 267 10.95 -1.54 3.61
CA HIS A 267 9.90 -0.55 3.37
C HIS A 267 8.53 -1.16 3.07
N GLY A 268 8.37 -2.48 3.13
CA GLY A 268 7.10 -3.17 2.85
C GLY A 268 6.35 -3.67 4.08
N GLY A 269 6.90 -3.50 5.28
CA GLY A 269 6.33 -3.99 6.54
C GLY A 269 6.09 -2.89 7.56
N GLU A 270 5.61 -3.26 8.75
CA GLU A 270 5.28 -2.30 9.82
C GLU A 270 6.50 -1.56 10.40
N ASP A 271 7.72 -2.03 10.10
CA ASP A 271 8.97 -1.38 10.50
C ASP A 271 9.51 -0.41 9.42
N ALA A 272 8.71 -0.08 8.40
CA ALA A 272 9.12 0.75 7.26
C ALA A 272 9.42 2.23 7.60
N GLY A 273 9.10 2.65 8.82
CA GLY A 273 9.19 4.03 9.27
C GLY A 273 8.34 4.96 8.39
N ARG A 274 8.87 6.15 8.08
CA ARG A 274 8.17 7.16 7.26
C ARG A 274 7.94 6.75 5.80
N LEU A 275 8.77 5.86 5.26
CA LEU A 275 8.69 5.43 3.86
C LEU A 275 8.09 4.02 3.82
N TRP A 276 6.76 3.94 3.76
CA TRP A 276 6.04 2.68 3.62
C TRP A 276 5.54 2.50 2.19
N LEU A 277 5.93 1.39 1.58
CA LEU A 277 5.61 0.97 0.22
C LEU A 277 4.75 -0.29 0.27
N THR A 278 3.87 -0.46 -0.70
CA THR A 278 3.16 -1.73 -0.86
C THR A 278 4.07 -2.77 -1.50
N ASN A 279 3.98 -4.00 -1.02
CA ASN A 279 4.69 -5.16 -1.55
C ASN A 279 3.75 -6.19 -2.17
N HIS A 280 2.45 -5.89 -2.21
CA HIS A 280 1.43 -6.77 -2.74
C HIS A 280 1.41 -6.69 -4.26
N ARG A 281 1.27 -7.85 -4.94
CA ARG A 281 1.10 -7.95 -6.40
C ARG A 281 2.14 -7.12 -7.18
N PRO A 282 3.45 -7.43 -7.07
CA PRO A 282 4.49 -6.71 -7.81
C PRO A 282 4.21 -6.71 -9.31
N GLY A 283 4.50 -5.58 -9.98
CA GLY A 283 4.26 -5.41 -11.42
C GLY A 283 2.82 -5.16 -11.84
N ASN A 284 1.85 -5.14 -10.91
CA ASN A 284 0.51 -4.61 -11.19
C ASN A 284 0.54 -3.08 -11.15
N ASP A 285 -0.19 -2.43 -12.06
CA ASP A 285 -0.32 -0.97 -12.11
C ASP A 285 -0.74 -0.35 -10.78
N ALA A 286 -1.71 -0.93 -10.06
CA ALA A 286 -2.16 -0.36 -8.79
C ALA A 286 -1.02 -0.26 -7.78
N SER A 287 -0.23 -1.32 -7.61
CA SER A 287 0.91 -1.32 -6.69
C SER A 287 2.05 -0.46 -7.18
N ALA A 288 2.36 -0.52 -8.48
CA ALA A 288 3.47 0.21 -9.05
C ALA A 288 3.22 1.73 -9.06
N TYR A 289 2.08 2.19 -9.56
CA TYR A 289 1.75 3.63 -9.56
C TYR A 289 1.61 4.18 -8.14
N THR A 290 1.06 3.40 -7.20
CA THR A 290 1.01 3.82 -5.79
C THR A 290 2.41 4.01 -5.22
N ASN A 291 3.29 3.02 -5.37
CA ASN A 291 4.67 3.15 -4.91
C ASN A 291 5.41 4.29 -5.61
N PHE A 292 5.21 4.47 -6.92
CA PHE A 292 5.80 5.58 -7.65
C PHE A 292 5.34 6.93 -7.11
N LEU A 293 4.03 7.12 -6.87
CA LEU A 293 3.50 8.36 -6.29
C LEU A 293 4.08 8.63 -4.90
N ILE A 294 4.23 7.60 -4.08
CA ILE A 294 4.86 7.69 -2.76
C ILE A 294 6.31 8.14 -2.91
N LEU A 295 7.09 7.48 -3.78
CA LEU A 295 8.50 7.82 -4.01
C LEU A 295 8.69 9.24 -4.54
N GLU A 296 7.85 9.66 -5.47
CA GLU A 296 7.88 11.02 -6.04
C GLU A 296 7.58 12.10 -4.99
N ARG A 297 6.61 11.83 -4.11
CA ARG A 297 6.22 12.80 -3.06
C ARG A 297 7.12 12.75 -1.83
N PHE A 298 7.84 11.65 -1.62
CA PHE A 298 8.63 11.47 -0.42
C PHE A 298 9.80 12.46 -0.36
N LYS A 299 9.98 13.05 0.81
CA LYS A 299 11.14 13.88 1.14
C LYS A 299 11.93 13.22 2.27
N THR A 300 13.25 13.20 2.13
CA THR A 300 14.18 12.77 3.19
C THR A 300 14.06 13.69 4.41
N ALA A 301 14.76 13.36 5.50
CA ALA A 301 14.78 14.21 6.69
C ALA A 301 15.35 15.61 6.39
N GLU A 302 16.24 15.70 5.40
CA GLU A 302 16.89 16.93 4.91
C GLU A 302 16.04 17.67 3.87
N GLY A 303 14.84 17.17 3.54
CA GLY A 303 13.93 17.79 2.59
C GLY A 303 14.20 17.47 1.12
N LEU A 304 15.15 16.58 0.81
CA LEU A 304 15.48 16.18 -0.56
C LEU A 304 14.43 15.22 -1.13
N GLY A 305 14.06 15.38 -2.40
CA GLY A 305 13.26 14.38 -3.12
C GLY A 305 14.06 13.10 -3.36
N LEU A 306 13.39 11.95 -3.42
CA LEU A 306 14.07 10.69 -3.72
C LEU A 306 14.49 10.57 -5.19
N ILE A 307 13.77 11.23 -6.09
CA ILE A 307 14.04 11.22 -7.53
C ILE A 307 14.47 12.63 -7.92
N ASP A 308 15.70 12.77 -8.41
CA ASP A 308 16.20 13.99 -9.02
C ASP A 308 16.00 13.87 -10.53
N TYR A 309 14.99 14.54 -11.06
CA TYR A 309 14.75 14.50 -12.50
C TYR A 309 15.84 15.24 -13.25
N ASP A 310 16.38 16.35 -12.75
CA ASP A 310 17.36 17.16 -13.48
C ASP A 310 18.73 16.49 -13.56
N GLN A 311 19.13 15.81 -12.48
CA GLN A 311 20.37 15.03 -12.39
C GLN A 311 20.06 13.62 -11.84
N PRO A 312 19.60 12.68 -12.68
CA PRO A 312 19.17 11.34 -12.23
C PRO A 312 20.20 10.60 -11.38
N GLU A 313 21.48 10.76 -11.70
CA GLU A 313 22.66 10.21 -11.02
C GLU A 313 22.82 10.69 -9.58
N ARG A 314 22.17 11.80 -9.23
CA ARG A 314 22.10 12.38 -7.87
C ARG A 314 20.79 12.04 -7.16
N SER A 315 19.94 11.18 -7.72
CA SER A 315 18.72 10.72 -7.05
C SER A 315 19.06 9.93 -5.80
N PRO A 316 18.63 10.37 -4.59
CA PRO A 316 18.82 9.58 -3.37
C PRO A 316 18.27 8.16 -3.47
N LEU A 317 17.16 7.94 -4.21
CA LEU A 317 16.61 6.60 -4.45
C LEU A 317 17.64 5.62 -5.02
N LEU A 318 18.47 6.08 -5.96
CA LEU A 318 19.43 5.23 -6.66
C LEU A 318 20.71 5.07 -5.84
N ASP A 319 21.17 6.13 -5.17
CA ASP A 319 22.31 6.06 -4.26
C ASP A 319 22.03 5.18 -3.03
N PHE A 320 20.80 5.22 -2.49
CA PHE A 320 20.36 4.32 -1.41
C PHE A 320 20.33 2.85 -1.82
N ALA A 321 20.38 2.55 -3.12
CA ALA A 321 20.45 1.20 -3.65
C ALA A 321 21.88 0.78 -4.05
N LEU A 322 22.87 1.68 -4.00
CA LEU A 322 24.27 1.38 -4.23
C LEU A 322 24.98 0.89 -2.95
N PRO A 323 26.12 0.19 -3.06
CA PRO A 323 27.01 -0.07 -1.93
C PRO A 323 27.40 1.22 -1.22
N ARG A 324 27.47 1.19 0.12
CA ARG A 324 27.63 2.41 0.96
C ARG A 324 28.92 3.18 0.72
N ASP A 325 29.96 2.49 0.24
CA ASP A 325 31.26 3.04 -0.14
C ASP A 325 31.25 3.72 -1.51
N LEU A 326 30.27 3.40 -2.37
CA LEU A 326 30.07 4.00 -3.70
C LEU A 326 28.97 5.06 -3.74
N ALA A 327 28.09 5.08 -2.72
CA ALA A 327 26.95 5.98 -2.65
C ALA A 327 27.33 7.38 -2.12
N LEU A 328 26.85 8.43 -2.78
CA LEU A 328 26.93 9.79 -2.25
C LEU A 328 25.89 9.96 -1.12
N PHE A 329 24.63 9.58 -1.37
CA PHE A 329 23.62 9.43 -0.32
C PHE A 329 23.59 8.00 0.21
N LYS A 330 24.09 7.79 1.43
CA LYS A 330 24.11 6.46 2.05
C LYS A 330 22.71 6.08 2.52
N HIS A 331 22.25 4.87 2.21
CA HIS A 331 21.01 4.35 2.80
C HIS A 331 21.11 4.42 4.33
N PRO A 332 20.10 4.95 5.05
CA PRO A 332 20.10 4.99 6.51
C PRO A 332 20.36 3.60 7.13
N GLU A 333 20.93 3.55 8.32
CA GLU A 333 21.01 2.28 9.03
C GLU A 333 19.62 1.77 9.36
N VAL A 334 19.33 0.54 8.94
CA VAL A 334 18.12 -0.15 9.34
C VAL A 334 18.24 -0.43 10.84
N ALA A 335 17.36 0.17 11.63
CA ALA A 335 17.32 -0.02 13.07
C ALA A 335 16.50 -1.28 13.44
N GLY A 336 16.52 -1.64 14.73
CA GLY A 336 15.72 -2.75 15.24
C GLY A 336 16.11 -4.10 14.64
N LEU A 337 15.11 -4.94 14.36
CA LEU A 337 15.32 -6.38 14.10
C LEU A 337 15.80 -6.70 12.67
N ASN A 338 15.90 -5.67 11.83
CA ASN A 338 16.44 -5.76 10.47
C ASN A 338 17.86 -5.12 10.37
N LYS A 339 18.49 -4.79 11.52
CA LYS A 339 19.86 -4.26 11.56
C LYS A 339 20.85 -5.16 10.84
N GLY A 340 21.65 -4.57 9.95
CA GLY A 340 22.66 -5.27 9.14
C GLY A 340 22.12 -6.16 8.01
N LYS A 341 20.79 -6.23 7.83
CA LYS A 341 20.15 -7.02 6.77
C LYS A 341 19.95 -6.27 5.46
N TRP A 342 20.14 -4.96 5.46
CA TRP A 342 20.16 -4.18 4.22
C TRP A 342 21.26 -4.68 3.29
N ARG A 343 20.92 -4.73 2.00
CA ARG A 343 21.80 -5.10 0.90
C ARG A 343 21.57 -4.11 -0.25
N PRO A 344 22.63 -3.72 -0.96
CA PRO A 344 22.47 -2.87 -2.14
C PRO A 344 21.69 -3.62 -3.23
N ALA A 345 20.88 -2.90 -4.00
CA ALA A 345 20.18 -3.46 -5.16
C ALA A 345 21.06 -3.47 -6.41
N PHE A 346 22.11 -2.64 -6.42
CA PHE A 346 23.06 -2.51 -7.52
C PHE A 346 24.46 -2.87 -7.06
N SER A 347 25.27 -3.40 -7.98
CA SER A 347 26.69 -3.66 -7.73
C SER A 347 27.57 -2.40 -7.83
N GLY A 348 27.12 -1.40 -8.58
CA GLY A 348 27.84 -0.14 -8.82
C GLY A 348 27.09 0.72 -9.83
N ARG A 349 27.69 1.86 -10.24
CA ARG A 349 27.07 2.75 -11.24
C ARG A 349 27.05 2.14 -12.64
N ASP A 350 28.00 1.27 -12.97
CA ASP A 350 28.02 0.57 -14.26
C ASP A 350 27.06 -0.64 -14.32
N ASP A 351 26.33 -0.92 -13.23
CA ASP A 351 25.35 -1.99 -13.20
C ASP A 351 24.24 -1.75 -14.24
N PRO A 352 23.90 -2.72 -15.10
CA PRO A 352 22.87 -2.56 -16.12
C PRO A 352 21.50 -2.16 -15.54
N HIS A 353 21.16 -2.58 -14.31
CA HIS A 353 19.92 -2.16 -13.65
C HIS A 353 19.99 -0.71 -13.16
N TYR A 354 21.15 -0.24 -12.71
CA TYR A 354 21.37 1.17 -12.35
C TYR A 354 21.20 2.06 -13.59
N GLN A 355 21.88 1.72 -14.69
CA GLN A 355 21.79 2.48 -15.95
C GLN A 355 20.36 2.52 -16.50
N ARG A 356 19.62 1.41 -16.42
CA ARG A 356 18.19 1.40 -16.78
C ARG A 356 17.34 2.31 -15.88
N ALA A 357 17.65 2.40 -14.59
CA ALA A 357 16.94 3.30 -13.69
C ALA A 357 17.20 4.77 -14.01
N ILE A 358 18.44 5.10 -14.38
CA ILE A 358 18.81 6.42 -14.90
C ILE A 358 18.01 6.74 -16.18
N ASP A 359 18.03 5.85 -17.16
CA ASP A 359 17.31 6.04 -18.43
C ASP A 359 15.81 6.19 -18.22
N TRP A 360 15.25 5.45 -17.26
CA TRP A 360 13.87 5.61 -16.84
C TRP A 360 13.59 7.05 -16.35
N VAL A 361 14.36 7.56 -15.38
CA VAL A 361 14.16 8.93 -14.86
C VAL A 361 14.30 9.97 -15.96
N ARG A 362 15.25 9.80 -16.90
CA ARG A 362 15.42 10.67 -18.07
C ARG A 362 14.22 10.63 -19.02
N SER A 363 13.55 9.49 -19.13
CA SER A 363 12.39 9.31 -20.01
C SER A 363 11.08 9.90 -19.48
N MET A 364 11.03 10.27 -18.19
CA MET A 364 9.84 10.84 -17.56
C MET A 364 9.46 12.19 -18.19
N TYR A 365 8.16 12.47 -18.27
CA TYR A 365 7.66 13.68 -18.93
C TYR A 365 8.20 14.95 -18.26
N ARG A 366 8.54 15.96 -19.07
CA ARG A 366 8.99 17.29 -18.62
C ARG A 366 8.28 18.43 -19.35
N PRO A 367 8.08 19.58 -18.68
CA PRO A 367 8.46 19.89 -17.30
C PRO A 367 7.62 19.11 -16.27
N ARG A 368 8.23 18.77 -15.12
CA ARG A 368 7.52 18.03 -14.06
C ARG A 368 6.41 18.90 -13.47
N THR A 369 5.21 18.35 -13.42
CA THR A 369 4.09 18.92 -12.67
C THR A 369 3.58 17.87 -11.71
N GLY A 370 3.33 18.22 -10.44
CA GLY A 370 2.77 17.28 -9.49
C GLY A 370 1.41 16.75 -9.96
N TYR A 371 1.13 15.48 -9.69
CA TYR A 371 -0.18 14.89 -10.00
C TYR A 371 -1.25 15.47 -9.08
N PRO A 372 -2.42 15.91 -9.61
CA PRO A 372 -3.52 16.45 -8.81
C PRO A 372 -4.34 15.30 -8.18
N ILE A 373 -3.66 14.47 -7.40
CA ILE A 373 -4.21 13.29 -6.75
C ILE A 373 -4.12 13.48 -5.23
N GLU A 374 -5.26 13.49 -4.56
CA GLU A 374 -5.28 13.43 -3.11
C GLU A 374 -4.89 12.02 -2.67
N TYR A 375 -3.73 11.92 -2.02
CA TYR A 375 -3.20 10.66 -1.53
C TYR A 375 -2.34 10.93 -0.31
N THR A 376 -2.72 10.32 0.81
CA THR A 376 -1.94 10.29 2.04
C THR A 376 -1.34 8.90 2.17
N PRO A 377 0.00 8.75 2.07
CA PRO A 377 0.64 7.46 2.30
C PRO A 377 0.26 6.93 3.69
N PRO A 378 -0.06 5.63 3.82
CA PRO A 378 -0.30 5.05 5.12
C PRO A 378 0.98 5.16 5.95
N LYS A 379 0.83 5.32 7.26
CA LYS A 379 1.94 5.21 8.21
C LYS A 379 1.85 3.87 8.92
N PRO A 380 2.97 3.15 9.08
CA PRO A 380 3.00 1.97 9.92
C PRO A 380 2.48 2.31 11.31
N ARG A 381 1.87 1.35 12.01
CA ARG A 381 1.23 1.61 13.31
C ARG A 381 2.23 2.17 14.33
N ALA A 382 3.51 1.80 14.25
CA ALA A 382 4.58 2.32 15.10
C ALA A 382 4.84 3.83 14.93
N GLU A 383 4.46 4.40 13.78
CA GLU A 383 4.63 5.82 13.41
C GLU A 383 3.32 6.61 13.54
N GLN A 384 2.23 5.95 13.98
CA GLN A 384 0.98 6.62 14.30
C GLN A 384 1.05 7.17 15.74
N PRO A 385 0.58 8.39 16.01
CA PRO A 385 0.51 8.91 17.37
C PRO A 385 -0.30 7.93 18.24
N LEU A 386 0.21 7.61 19.43
CA LEU A 386 -0.61 6.94 20.43
C LEU A 386 -1.87 7.78 20.67
N PRO A 387 -3.06 7.18 20.72
CA PRO A 387 -4.25 7.91 21.11
C PRO A 387 -3.97 8.57 22.47
N ALA A 388 -4.26 9.87 22.56
CA ALA A 388 -4.06 10.61 23.79
C ALA A 388 -4.78 9.88 24.94
N PRO A 389 -4.16 9.76 26.12
CA PRO A 389 -4.87 9.22 27.27
C PRO A 389 -6.10 10.10 27.49
N GLU A 390 -7.30 9.51 27.37
CA GLU A 390 -8.52 10.21 27.73
C GLU A 390 -8.37 10.69 29.17
N GLY A 391 -8.30 12.01 29.32
CA GLY A 391 -8.04 12.65 30.59
C GLY A 391 -9.14 12.28 31.57
N GLY A 392 -8.76 11.52 32.60
CA GLY A 392 -9.64 11.20 33.72
C GLY A 392 -10.17 12.48 34.36
N ARG A 393 -11.49 12.54 34.48
CA ARG A 393 -12.21 13.36 35.45
C ARG A 393 -13.15 12.48 36.24
#